data_AF-A0A7V8YTR5-F1
#
_entry.id   AF-A0A7V8YTR5-F1
#
_cell.length_a   1.000
_cell.length_b   1.000
_cell.length_c   1.000
_cell.angle_alpha   90.00
_cell.angle_beta   90.00
_cell.angle_gamma   90.00
#
_symmetry.space_group_name_H-M   'P 1'
#
loop_
_entity.id
_entity.type
_entity.pdbx_description
1 polymer ?
#
loop_
_entity_poly.entity_id
_entity_poly.type
_entity_poly.pdbx_seq_one_letter_code
_entity_poly.pdbx_strand_id
1 'polypeptide(L)'
;MSTRGDKAVEHGADKLDALAGKAAARGGLGAKLADELADDASFLRKLKPSLIVARAKGDAARNQEPGAPSVRAPSGPQHSRQPAGDGPNPFVVAGAAFGIGTLLAKAIDWRGHAHPRR
;
A
#
# COMPACT_ATOMS: atom_id res chain seq x y z
N MET A 1 -12.30 -16.63 -4.02
CA MET A 1 -11.09 -17.38 -3.59
C MET A 1 -9.99 -16.38 -3.29
N SER A 2 -9.45 -16.38 -2.07
CA SER A 2 -8.33 -15.50 -1.69
C SER A 2 -7.03 -16.04 -2.31
N THR A 3 -6.31 -15.18 -3.02
CA THR A 3 -5.02 -15.53 -3.62
C THR A 3 -3.88 -15.38 -2.60
N ARG A 4 -2.70 -15.96 -2.87
CA ARG A 4 -1.50 -15.74 -2.04
C ARG A 4 -1.12 -14.26 -1.97
N GLY A 5 -1.32 -13.53 -3.06
CA GLY A 5 -1.13 -12.08 -3.11
C GLY A 5 -2.11 -11.33 -2.22
N ASP A 6 -3.38 -11.72 -2.20
CA ASP A 6 -4.38 -11.12 -1.30
C ASP A 6 -4.01 -11.29 0.16
N LYS A 7 -3.47 -12.47 0.55
CA LYS A 7 -3.02 -12.74 1.92
C LYS A 7 -1.81 -11.89 2.31
N ALA A 8 -0.89 -11.66 1.38
CA ALA A 8 0.26 -10.79 1.62
C ALA A 8 -0.18 -9.33 1.84
N VAL A 9 -1.15 -8.86 1.05
CA VAL A 9 -1.75 -7.54 1.20
C VAL A 9 -2.50 -7.42 2.52
N GLU A 10 -3.30 -8.42 2.90
CA GLU A 10 -4.02 -8.41 4.18
C GLU A 10 -3.04 -8.37 5.36
N HIS A 11 -2.02 -9.22 5.34
CA HIS A 11 -1.02 -9.25 6.40
C HIS A 11 -0.21 -7.95 6.50
N GLY A 12 0.01 -7.26 5.38
CA GLY A 12 0.59 -5.92 5.36
C GLY A 12 -0.33 -4.88 5.99
N ALA A 13 -1.62 -4.89 5.62
CA ALA A 13 -2.62 -4.00 6.19
C ALA A 13 -2.77 -4.20 7.70
N ASP A 14 -2.82 -5.45 8.18
CA ASP A 14 -2.92 -5.76 9.62
C ASP A 14 -1.72 -5.25 10.41
N LYS A 15 -0.52 -5.27 9.81
CA LYS A 15 0.68 -4.69 10.43
C LYS A 15 0.60 -3.18 10.54
N LEU A 16 0.12 -2.50 9.50
CA LEU A 16 -0.06 -1.04 9.53
C LEU A 16 -1.11 -0.62 10.56
N ASP A 17 -2.21 -1.36 10.64
CA ASP A 17 -3.28 -1.15 11.61
C ASP A 17 -2.77 -1.35 13.06
N ALA A 18 -1.99 -2.41 13.28
CA ALA A 18 -1.34 -2.65 14.57
C ALA A 18 -0.31 -1.57 14.93
N LEU A 19 0.39 -1.00 13.94
CA LEU A 19 1.30 0.12 14.14
C LEU A 19 0.55 1.43 14.43
N ALA A 20 -0.57 1.68 13.75
CA ALA A 20 -1.46 2.81 14.01
C ALA A 20 -1.95 2.81 15.46
N GLY A 21 -2.48 1.66 15.93
CA GLY A 21 -2.94 1.52 17.31
C GLY A 21 -1.82 1.74 18.33
N LYS A 22 -0.61 1.23 18.07
CA LYS A 22 0.56 1.47 18.93
C LYS A 22 1.00 2.94 18.90
N ALA A 23 0.94 3.60 17.75
CA ALA A 23 1.33 4.99 17.58
C ALA A 23 0.36 5.94 18.28
N ALA A 24 -0.95 5.65 18.19
CA ALA A 24 -2.01 6.35 18.92
C ALA A 24 -1.83 6.21 20.44
N ALA A 25 -1.58 4.99 20.94
CA ALA A 25 -1.38 4.73 22.37
C ALA A 25 -0.13 5.41 22.95
N ARG A 26 0.91 5.61 22.12
CA ARG A 26 2.18 6.21 22.54
C ARG A 26 2.16 7.73 22.58
N GLY A 27 1.18 8.38 21.93
CA GLY A 27 1.00 9.83 21.95
C GLY A 27 2.05 10.63 21.16
N GLY A 28 1.95 11.96 21.22
CA GLY A 28 2.90 12.88 20.60
C GLY A 28 2.93 12.81 19.08
N LEU A 29 4.13 12.82 18.48
CA LEU A 29 4.29 12.71 17.02
C LEU A 29 3.76 11.39 16.45
N GLY A 30 3.78 10.31 17.24
CA GLY A 30 3.21 9.02 16.83
C GLY A 30 1.70 9.08 16.63
N ALA A 31 0.98 9.79 17.49
CA ALA A 31 -0.47 9.95 17.36
C ALA A 31 -0.86 10.70 16.07
N LYS A 32 -0.03 11.63 15.59
CA LYS A 32 -0.26 12.31 14.31
C LYS A 32 -0.13 11.39 13.09
N LEU A 33 0.63 10.30 13.22
CA LEU A 33 0.84 9.32 12.16
C LEU A 33 -0.14 8.15 12.26
N ALA A 34 -0.88 8.03 13.36
CA ALA A 34 -1.78 6.91 13.57
C ALA A 34 -2.91 6.89 12.54
N ASP A 35 -3.52 8.05 12.27
CA ASP A 35 -4.59 8.17 11.28
C ASP A 35 -4.07 7.87 9.86
N GLU A 36 -2.91 8.40 9.48
CA GLU A 36 -2.29 8.13 8.17
C GLU A 36 -1.98 6.63 7.98
N LEU A 37 -1.45 5.97 9.02
CA LEU A 37 -1.17 4.52 8.98
C LEU A 37 -2.46 3.67 8.91
N ALA A 38 -3.53 4.11 9.58
CA ALA A 38 -4.83 3.43 9.51
C ALA A 38 -5.47 3.59 8.11
N ASP A 39 -5.29 4.76 7.49
CA ASP A 39 -5.70 5.03 6.12
C ASP A 39 -4.87 4.21 5.12
N ASP A 40 -3.55 4.10 5.32
CA ASP A 40 -2.68 3.24 4.51
C ASP A 40 -3.07 1.76 4.64
N ALA A 41 -3.41 1.29 5.83
CA ALA A 41 -3.93 -0.06 6.03
C ALA A 41 -5.22 -0.29 5.22
N SER A 42 -6.13 0.67 5.26
CA SER A 42 -7.38 0.66 4.50
C SER A 42 -7.15 0.74 2.99
N PHE A 43 -6.14 1.49 2.56
CA PHE A 43 -5.72 1.59 1.17
C PHE A 43 -5.13 0.27 0.65
N LEU A 44 -4.23 -0.35 1.41
CA LEU A 44 -3.65 -1.65 1.03
C LEU A 44 -4.74 -2.69 0.80
N ARG A 45 -5.76 -2.76 1.66
CA ARG A 45 -6.87 -3.70 1.49
C ARG A 45 -7.66 -3.50 0.19
N LYS A 46 -7.67 -2.28 -0.38
CA LYS A 46 -8.27 -1.99 -1.71
C LYS A 46 -7.41 -2.50 -2.86
N LEU A 47 -6.12 -2.75 -2.63
CA LEU A 47 -5.15 -3.24 -3.62
C LEU A 47 -5.04 -4.76 -3.68
N LYS A 48 -5.96 -5.51 -3.06
CA LYS A 48 -6.00 -6.98 -3.21
C LYS A 48 -6.02 -7.36 -4.69
N PRO A 49 -5.06 -8.19 -5.16
CA PRO A 49 -5.00 -8.62 -6.55
C PRO A 49 -6.33 -9.17 -7.08
N SER A 50 -7.08 -9.93 -6.27
CA SER A 50 -8.39 -10.44 -6.69
C SER A 50 -9.42 -9.33 -6.94
N LEU A 51 -9.40 -8.23 -6.18
CA LEU A 51 -10.28 -7.08 -6.38
C LEU A 51 -9.91 -6.29 -7.64
N ILE A 52 -8.60 -6.18 -7.93
CA ILE A 52 -8.11 -5.55 -9.16
C ILE A 52 -8.54 -6.38 -10.38
N VAL A 53 -8.37 -7.70 -10.33
CA VAL A 53 -8.80 -8.61 -11.40
C VAL A 53 -10.32 -8.55 -11.60
N ALA A 54 -11.11 -8.52 -10.52
CA ALA A 54 -12.55 -8.39 -10.61
C ALA A 54 -12.97 -7.06 -11.25
N ARG A 55 -12.35 -5.94 -10.86
CA ARG A 55 -12.58 -4.63 -11.50
C ARG A 55 -12.21 -4.64 -12.97
N ALA A 56 -11.10 -5.28 -13.35
CA ALA A 56 -10.71 -5.43 -14.76
C ALA A 56 -11.72 -6.25 -15.57
N LYS A 57 -12.44 -7.17 -14.92
CA LYS A 57 -13.55 -7.94 -15.51
C LYS A 57 -14.89 -7.19 -15.56
N GLY A 58 -14.95 -5.98 -14.99
CA GLY A 58 -16.19 -5.20 -14.89
C GLY A 58 -17.01 -5.45 -13.63
N ASP A 59 -16.54 -6.30 -12.73
CA ASP A 59 -17.23 -6.58 -11.47
C ASP A 59 -16.95 -5.47 -10.44
N ALA A 60 -17.99 -4.99 -9.75
CA ALA A 60 -17.88 -4.01 -8.66
C ALA A 60 -17.49 -4.67 -7.33
N ALA A 61 -16.43 -5.48 -7.32
CA ALA A 61 -15.98 -6.20 -6.13
C ALA A 61 -15.50 -5.23 -5.06
N ARG A 62 -16.09 -5.32 -3.86
CA ARG A 62 -15.75 -4.52 -2.68
C ARG A 62 -15.07 -5.40 -1.65
N ASN A 63 -14.19 -4.80 -0.86
CA ASN A 63 -13.57 -5.47 0.29
C ASN A 63 -14.49 -5.53 1.52
N GLN A 64 -15.69 -4.94 1.45
CA GLN A 64 -16.65 -4.89 2.55
C GLN A 64 -17.67 -6.03 2.44
N GLU A 65 -18.19 -6.49 3.57
CA GLU A 65 -19.30 -7.44 3.60
C GLU A 65 -20.53 -6.89 2.84
N PRO A 66 -21.28 -7.76 2.14
CA PRO A 66 -22.54 -7.37 1.50
C PRO A 66 -23.51 -6.84 2.56
N GLY A 67 -23.79 -5.53 2.57
CA GLY A 67 -24.73 -4.89 3.51
C GLY A 67 -24.16 -3.73 4.34
N ALA A 68 -22.85 -3.48 4.30
CA ALA A 68 -22.27 -2.27 4.90
C ALA A 68 -22.88 -1.00 4.25
N PRO A 69 -23.19 0.06 5.02
CA PRO A 69 -23.82 1.27 4.50
C PRO A 69 -22.98 1.83 3.35
N SER A 70 -23.56 1.88 2.16
CA SER A 70 -22.86 2.38 0.99
C SER A 70 -22.67 3.89 1.12
N VAL A 71 -21.42 4.34 1.12
CA VAL A 71 -21.12 5.76 0.91
C VAL A 71 -21.76 6.15 -0.42
N ARG A 72 -22.71 7.10 -0.37
CA ARG A 72 -23.48 7.57 -1.52
C ARG A 72 -22.53 7.92 -2.66
N ALA A 73 -22.70 7.25 -3.80
CA ALA A 73 -21.83 7.46 -4.95
C ALA A 73 -21.93 8.94 -5.41
N PRO A 74 -20.81 9.62 -5.63
CA PRO A 74 -20.81 10.97 -6.15
C PRO A 74 -21.47 11.00 -7.53
N SER A 75 -22.55 11.77 -7.68
CA SER A 75 -23.41 11.77 -8.87
C SER A 75 -22.90 12.71 -9.98
N GLY A 76 -21.57 12.83 -10.12
CA GLY A 76 -20.97 13.76 -11.09
C GLY A 76 -19.57 13.32 -11.55
N PRO A 77 -19.00 13.98 -12.58
CA PRO A 77 -17.68 13.67 -13.09
C PRO A 77 -16.62 13.82 -11.99
N GLN A 78 -16.03 12.71 -11.55
CA GLN A 78 -15.02 12.71 -10.48
C GLN A 78 -13.60 13.01 -10.98
N HIS A 79 -13.39 12.90 -12.30
CA HIS A 79 -12.12 13.18 -12.93
C HIS A 79 -12.29 14.40 -13.82
N SER A 80 -11.71 15.53 -13.42
CA SER A 80 -11.37 16.58 -14.38
C SER A 80 -10.38 15.99 -15.38
N ARG A 81 -10.55 16.26 -16.67
CA ARG A 81 -9.60 15.89 -17.72
C ARG A 81 -8.24 16.48 -17.36
N GLN A 82 -7.35 15.69 -16.76
CA GLN A 82 -5.99 16.14 -16.55
C GLN A 82 -5.36 16.36 -17.93
N PRO A 83 -4.61 17.46 -18.13
CA PRO A 83 -3.78 17.58 -19.31
C PRO A 83 -2.86 16.36 -19.34
N ALA A 84 -2.75 15.72 -20.50
CA ALA A 84 -1.79 14.63 -20.69
C ALA A 84 -0.39 15.23 -20.54
N GLY A 85 0.15 15.20 -19.32
CA GLY A 85 1.50 15.63 -19.03
C GLY A 85 2.48 14.51 -19.35
N ASP A 86 3.61 14.87 -19.96
CA ASP A 86 4.81 14.04 -20.11
C ASP A 86 5.36 13.70 -18.71
N GLY A 87 4.79 12.67 -18.08
CA GLY A 87 5.35 12.08 -16.88
C GLY A 87 6.67 11.35 -17.21
N PRO A 88 7.60 11.23 -16.26
CA PRO A 88 8.82 10.45 -16.46
C PRO A 88 8.47 9.03 -16.93
N ASN A 89 9.21 8.52 -17.92
CA ASN A 89 8.97 7.19 -18.47
C ASN A 89 8.91 6.15 -17.33
N PRO A 90 7.80 5.39 -17.20
CA PRO A 90 7.58 4.49 -16.07
C PRO A 90 8.65 3.41 -15.96
N PHE A 91 9.27 3.01 -17.08
CA PHE A 91 10.38 2.05 -17.08
C PHE A 91 11.66 2.66 -16.51
N VAL A 92 11.89 3.95 -16.71
CA VAL A 92 13.03 4.66 -16.10
C VAL A 92 12.85 4.75 -14.59
N VAL A 93 11.63 5.10 -14.14
CA VAL A 93 11.31 5.13 -12.71
C VAL A 93 11.48 3.76 -12.06
N ALA A 94 10.97 2.70 -12.71
CA ALA A 94 11.12 1.33 -12.24
C ALA A 94 12.60 0.89 -12.19
N GLY A 95 13.37 1.18 -13.25
CA GLY A 95 14.80 0.86 -13.31
C GLY A 95 15.62 1.60 -12.23
N ALA A 96 15.33 2.88 -12.01
CA ALA A 96 15.99 3.66 -10.97
C ALA A 96 15.68 3.12 -9.56
N ALA A 97 14.41 2.82 -9.27
CA ALA A 97 14.00 2.24 -8.00
C ALA A 97 14.68 0.88 -7.74
N PHE A 98 14.76 0.03 -8.77
CA PHE A 98 15.45 -1.25 -8.69
C PHE A 98 16.96 -1.09 -8.43
N GLY A 99 17.62 -0.16 -9.13
CA GLY A 99 19.04 0.14 -8.95
C GLY A 99 19.35 0.63 -7.53
N ILE A 100 18.57 1.59 -7.03
CA ILE A 100 18.71 2.11 -5.66
C ILE A 100 18.49 0.99 -4.63
N GLY A 101 17.44 0.18 -4.80
CA GLY A 101 17.15 -0.93 -3.89
C GLY A 101 18.27 -1.96 -3.84
N THR A 102 18.89 -2.27 -4.98
CA THR A 102 20.02 -3.21 -5.06
C THR A 102 21.26 -2.68 -4.35
N LEU A 103 21.58 -1.39 -4.54
CA LEU A 103 22.71 -0.75 -3.86
C LEU A 103 22.49 -0.69 -2.35
N LEU A 104 21.27 -0.36 -1.91
CA LEU A 104 20.90 -0.33 -0.50
C LEU A 104 21.02 -1.72 0.13
N ALA A 105 20.52 -2.76 -0.55
CA ALA A 105 20.66 -4.14 -0.09
C ALA A 105 22.13 -4.54 0.07
N LYS A 106 22.98 -4.21 -0.91
CA LYS A 106 24.42 -4.53 -0.85
C LYS A 106 25.15 -3.75 0.25
N ALA A 107 24.77 -2.51 0.52
CA ALA A 107 25.33 -1.72 1.61
C ALA A 107 24.98 -2.31 3.00
N ILE A 108 23.74 -2.81 3.17
CA ILE A 108 23.31 -3.49 4.39
C ILE A 108 24.05 -4.82 4.57
N ASP A 109 24.15 -5.61 3.50
CA ASP A 109 24.87 -6.88 3.48
C ASP A 109 26.35 -6.71 3.87
N TRP A 110 27.01 -5.66 3.35
CA TRP A 110 28.38 -5.31 3.72
C TRP A 110 28.50 -4.91 5.19
N ARG A 111 27.55 -4.13 5.75
CA ARG A 111 27.54 -3.81 7.19
C ARG A 111 27.32 -5.04 8.08
N GLY A 112 26.60 -6.05 7.61
CA GLY A 112 26.41 -7.32 8.32
C GLY A 112 27.68 -8.16 8.45
N HIS A 113 28.62 -8.02 7.51
CA HIS A 113 29.88 -8.79 7.48
C HIS A 113 31.00 -8.25 8.39
N ALA A 114 30.79 -7.14 9.10
CA ALA A 114 31.79 -6.52 9.97
C ALA A 114 31.90 -7.13 11.39
N HIS A 115 31.21 -8.24 11.68
CA HIS A 115 31.41 -8.98 12.93
C HIS A 115 32.24 -10.25 12.70
N PRO A 116 33.56 -10.25 12.96
CA PRO A 116 34.28 -11.48 13.18
C PRO A 116 33.72 -12.13 14.44
N ARG A 117 33.05 -13.28 14.28
CA ARG A 117 32.84 -14.21 15.39
C ARG A 117 34.21 -14.78 15.74
N ARG A 118 34.67 -14.49 16.96
CA ARG A 118 35.79 -15.21 17.57
C ARG A 118 35.46 -16.69 17.69
#